data_AF-A0A2G2MFY3-F1
#
_entry.id   AF-A0A2G2MFY3-F1
#
_cell.length_a   1.000
_cell.length_b   1.000
_cell.length_c   1.000
_cell.angle_alpha   90.00
_cell.angle_beta   90.00
_cell.angle_gamma   90.00
#
_symmetry.space_group_name_H-M   'P 1'
#
loop_
_entity.id
_entity.type
_entity.pdbx_description
1 polymer ?
#
loop_
_entity_poly.entity_id
_entity_poly.type
_entity_poly.pdbx_seq_one_letter_code
_entity_poly.pdbx_strand_id
1 'polypeptide(L)'
;MNNDDYLEENYHFEDWEIECHLINNKNHDKLIDFRKKFAEKYPRDLHAQHSLCDAYNLNKEYYNALNKLTQLYQESPDMTSTAYLVLETLYNLGKDENDFNWITKPKVLLDNVETADICYNLLKGKRKPRAIYDIHTDLYGYGYTKFNEDDLYNLLKNDSRFIVKKDDSPELSEVKRKPRR
;
A
#
# COMPACT_ATOMS: atom_id res chain seq x y z
N MET A 1 36.25 -2.80 -15.20
CA MET A 1 34.83 -2.92 -15.55
C MET A 1 34.09 -2.09 -14.52
N ASN A 2 33.57 -0.92 -14.92
CA ASN A 2 32.92 -0.01 -13.98
C ASN A 2 31.53 -0.54 -13.64
N ASN A 3 31.01 -0.23 -12.45
CA ASN A 3 29.65 -0.61 -12.05
C ASN A 3 28.56 -0.11 -13.03
N ASP A 4 28.87 0.93 -13.79
CA ASP A 4 27.95 1.47 -14.80
C ASP A 4 27.93 0.62 -16.09
N ASP A 5 29.03 -0.08 -16.44
CA ASP A 5 29.09 -0.97 -17.60
C ASP A 5 28.32 -2.29 -17.37
N TYR A 6 28.13 -2.70 -16.11
CA TYR A 6 27.37 -3.91 -15.76
C TYR A 6 25.86 -3.78 -15.99
N LEU A 7 25.33 -2.56 -16.07
CA LEU A 7 23.89 -2.30 -16.21
C LEU A 7 23.43 -2.20 -17.67
N GLU A 8 24.35 -2.11 -18.65
CA GLU A 8 23.98 -1.93 -20.06
C GLU A 8 23.80 -3.26 -20.83
N GLU A 9 24.45 -4.35 -20.44
CA GLU A 9 24.49 -5.59 -21.25
C GLU A 9 23.66 -6.79 -20.73
N ASN A 10 23.16 -6.77 -19.49
CA ASN A 10 22.44 -7.94 -18.89
C ASN A 10 20.93 -7.72 -18.71
N TYR A 11 20.24 -7.34 -19.78
CA TYR A 11 18.78 -7.12 -19.79
C TYR A 11 17.91 -8.39 -19.76
N HIS A 12 18.43 -9.52 -19.29
CA HIS A 12 17.67 -10.76 -19.19
C HIS A 12 18.14 -11.59 -17.99
N PHE A 13 17.19 -11.82 -17.06
CA PHE A 13 17.17 -12.73 -15.89
C PHE A 13 17.29 -12.10 -14.48
N GLU A 14 17.75 -10.85 -14.33
CA GLU A 14 18.06 -10.25 -12.99
C GLU A 14 17.45 -8.84 -12.75
N ASP A 15 16.45 -8.40 -13.53
CA ASP A 15 15.81 -7.07 -13.36
C ASP A 15 15.27 -6.85 -11.93
N TRP A 16 14.73 -7.90 -11.32
CA TRP A 16 14.26 -7.88 -9.93
C TRP A 16 15.42 -7.75 -8.92
N GLU A 17 16.62 -8.24 -9.23
CA GLU A 17 17.80 -8.08 -8.37
C GLU A 17 18.30 -6.65 -8.37
N ILE A 18 18.30 -6.00 -9.55
CA ILE A 18 18.63 -4.58 -9.70
C ILE A 18 17.64 -3.75 -8.87
N GLU A 19 16.33 -3.95 -9.04
CA GLU A 19 15.33 -3.22 -8.24
C GLU A 19 15.49 -3.47 -6.73
N CYS A 20 15.65 -4.73 -6.31
CA CYS A 20 15.89 -5.08 -4.91
C CYS A 20 17.12 -4.35 -4.36
N HIS A 21 18.22 -4.33 -5.11
CA HIS A 21 19.46 -3.67 -4.71
C HIS A 21 19.26 -2.16 -4.56
N LEU A 22 18.58 -1.52 -5.51
CA LEU A 22 18.30 -0.08 -5.48
C LEU A 22 17.39 0.31 -4.31
N ILE A 23 16.33 -0.46 -4.06
CA ILE A 23 15.40 -0.26 -2.94
C ILE A 23 16.11 -0.45 -1.60
N ASN A 24 16.84 -1.56 -1.41
CA ASN A 24 17.53 -1.86 -0.16
C ASN A 24 18.60 -0.81 0.19
N ASN A 25 19.26 -0.25 -0.82
CA ASN A 25 20.24 0.83 -0.65
C ASN A 25 19.63 2.24 -0.67
N LYS A 26 18.30 2.36 -0.80
CA LYS A 26 17.57 3.64 -0.89
C LYS A 26 18.10 4.56 -2.00
N ASN A 27 18.59 3.97 -3.09
CA ASN A 27 19.10 4.71 -4.24
C ASN A 27 17.94 5.06 -5.18
N HIS A 28 17.06 5.94 -4.70
CA HIS A 28 15.79 6.23 -5.36
C HIS A 28 15.98 6.97 -6.71
N ASP A 29 17.02 7.80 -6.85
CA ASP A 29 17.34 8.44 -8.13
C ASP A 29 17.63 7.39 -9.22
N LYS A 30 18.50 6.42 -8.93
CA LYS A 30 18.79 5.32 -9.88
C LYS A 30 17.58 4.40 -10.10
N LEU A 31 16.74 4.23 -9.08
CA LEU A 31 15.49 3.46 -9.21
C LEU A 31 14.52 4.14 -10.18
N ILE A 32 14.41 5.48 -10.13
CA ILE A 32 13.63 6.26 -11.09
C ILE A 32 14.19 6.07 -12.49
N ASP A 33 15.50 6.23 -12.69
CA ASP A 33 16.11 6.06 -14.02
C ASP A 33 15.85 4.67 -14.60
N PHE A 34 15.98 3.63 -13.77
CA PHE A 34 15.69 2.25 -14.15
C PHE A 34 14.22 2.07 -14.57
N ARG A 35 13.28 2.43 -13.69
CA ARG A 35 11.84 2.26 -13.93
C ARG A 35 11.33 3.16 -15.05
N LYS A 36 11.95 4.32 -15.27
CA LYS A 36 11.63 5.23 -16.37
C LYS A 36 11.95 4.60 -17.73
N LYS A 37 13.14 4.00 -17.89
CA LYS A 37 13.50 3.24 -19.09
C LYS A 37 12.48 2.14 -19.39
N PHE A 38 12.05 1.42 -18.35
CA PHE A 38 11.05 0.35 -18.49
C PHE A 38 9.67 0.90 -18.89
N ALA A 39 9.22 1.97 -18.23
CA ALA A 39 7.95 2.63 -18.54
C ALA A 39 7.92 3.25 -19.95
N GLU A 40 9.06 3.76 -20.45
CA GLU A 40 9.18 4.28 -21.82
C GLU A 40 9.17 3.15 -22.87
N LYS A 41 9.81 2.02 -22.56
CA LYS A 41 9.81 0.83 -23.42
C LYS A 41 8.42 0.19 -23.51
N TYR A 42 7.66 0.21 -22.42
CA TYR A 42 6.32 -0.40 -22.32
C TYR A 42 5.28 0.64 -21.88
N PRO A 43 4.93 1.61 -22.74
CA PRO A 43 4.06 2.72 -22.37
C PRO A 43 2.62 2.31 -22.03
N ARG A 44 2.18 1.14 -22.48
CA ARG A 44 0.84 0.57 -22.20
C ARG A 44 0.84 -0.43 -21.05
N ASP A 45 2.00 -0.74 -20.48
CA ASP A 45 2.09 -1.62 -19.32
C ASP A 45 1.79 -0.80 -18.06
N LEU A 46 0.58 -0.97 -17.52
CA LEU A 46 0.14 -0.28 -16.30
C LEU A 46 1.04 -0.59 -15.10
N HIS A 47 1.60 -1.81 -15.02
CA HIS A 47 2.52 -2.15 -13.94
C HIS A 47 3.81 -1.35 -14.06
N ALA A 48 4.38 -1.23 -15.27
CA ALA A 48 5.55 -0.39 -15.53
C ALA A 48 5.29 1.08 -15.18
N GLN A 49 4.13 1.61 -15.57
CA GLN A 49 3.76 3.00 -15.27
C GLN A 49 3.58 3.24 -13.77
N HIS A 50 2.94 2.29 -13.06
CA HIS A 50 2.75 2.35 -11.61
C HIS A 50 4.07 2.28 -10.86
N SER A 51 4.94 1.35 -11.26
CA SER A 51 6.25 1.15 -10.66
C SER A 51 7.07 2.45 -10.71
N LEU A 52 7.05 3.17 -11.83
CA LEU A 52 7.68 4.48 -11.94
C LEU A 52 7.05 5.53 -11.00
N CYS A 53 5.72 5.56 -10.87
CA CYS A 53 5.04 6.50 -9.95
C CYS A 53 5.38 6.23 -8.48
N ASP A 54 5.48 4.96 -8.11
CA ASP A 54 5.94 4.52 -6.79
C ASP A 54 7.39 4.97 -6.52
N ALA A 55 8.28 4.86 -7.51
CA ALA A 55 9.66 5.36 -7.37
C ALA A 55 9.72 6.89 -7.18
N TYR A 56 8.86 7.64 -7.86
CA TYR A 56 8.72 9.08 -7.59
C TYR A 56 8.25 9.37 -6.17
N ASN A 57 7.29 8.61 -5.63
CA ASN A 57 6.88 8.74 -4.23
C ASN A 57 8.03 8.44 -3.27
N LEU A 58 8.79 7.36 -3.48
CA LEU A 58 9.96 7.02 -2.67
C LEU A 58 11.02 8.12 -2.70
N ASN A 59 11.22 8.77 -3.85
CA ASN A 59 12.15 9.90 -4.00
C ASN A 59 11.58 11.26 -3.54
N LYS A 60 10.37 11.28 -2.96
CA LYS A 60 9.66 12.51 -2.55
C LYS A 60 9.30 13.45 -3.70
N GLU A 61 9.31 12.97 -4.93
CA GLU A 61 8.86 13.68 -6.13
C GLU A 61 7.33 13.58 -6.28
N TYR A 62 6.59 13.89 -5.21
CA TYR A 62 5.16 13.63 -5.10
C TYR A 62 4.32 14.33 -6.17
N TYR A 63 4.72 15.52 -6.62
CA TYR A 63 4.03 16.22 -7.71
C TYR A 63 4.21 15.53 -9.06
N ASN A 64 5.41 14.98 -9.33
CA ASN A 64 5.66 14.20 -10.54
C ASN A 64 4.85 12.90 -10.52
N ALA A 65 4.84 12.20 -9.38
CA ALA A 65 3.99 11.04 -9.15
C ALA A 65 2.51 11.39 -9.39
N LEU A 66 1.99 12.42 -8.72
CA LEU A 66 0.57 12.80 -8.78
C LEU A 66 0.13 13.19 -10.18
N ASN A 67 0.95 13.95 -10.92
CA ASN A 67 0.63 14.34 -12.30
C ASN A 67 0.46 13.11 -13.20
N LYS A 68 1.37 12.14 -13.09
CA LYS A 68 1.31 10.91 -13.89
C LYS A 68 0.18 9.98 -13.45
N LEU A 69 -0.02 9.82 -12.15
CA LEU A 69 -1.11 9.02 -11.59
C LEU A 69 -2.49 9.59 -11.95
N THR A 70 -2.63 10.92 -12.03
CA THR A 70 -3.88 11.56 -12.46
C THR A 70 -4.27 11.12 -13.87
N GLN A 71 -3.30 11.05 -14.79
CA GLN A 71 -3.53 10.57 -16.16
C GLN A 71 -3.93 9.10 -16.18
N LEU A 72 -3.17 8.25 -15.47
CA LEU A 72 -3.43 6.81 -15.39
C LEU A 72 -4.81 6.51 -14.79
N TYR A 73 -5.20 7.24 -13.75
CA TYR A 73 -6.51 7.10 -13.12
C TYR A 73 -7.65 7.52 -14.06
N GLN A 74 -7.47 8.58 -14.85
CA GLN A 74 -8.49 9.00 -15.83
C GLN A 74 -8.68 7.96 -16.94
N GLU A 75 -7.62 7.26 -17.34
CA GLU A 75 -7.69 6.19 -18.35
C GLU A 75 -8.30 4.89 -17.80
N SER A 76 -8.14 4.62 -16.51
CA SER A 76 -8.59 3.36 -15.88
C SER A 76 -9.04 3.58 -14.42
N PRO A 77 -10.18 4.26 -14.18
CA PRO A 77 -10.61 4.64 -12.83
C PRO A 77 -10.99 3.46 -11.93
N ASP A 78 -11.28 2.29 -12.52
CA ASP A 78 -11.60 1.06 -11.80
C ASP A 78 -10.37 0.34 -11.25
N MET A 79 -9.15 0.78 -11.61
CA MET A 79 -7.91 0.19 -11.13
C MET A 79 -7.61 0.66 -9.71
N THR A 80 -8.00 -0.16 -8.73
CA THR A 80 -7.87 0.15 -7.30
C THR A 80 -6.44 0.50 -6.89
N SER A 81 -5.43 -0.18 -7.46
CA SER A 81 -4.03 0.10 -7.16
C SER A 81 -3.60 1.51 -7.58
N THR A 82 -4.12 2.04 -8.70
CA THR A 82 -3.87 3.43 -9.09
C THR A 82 -4.49 4.40 -8.09
N ALA A 83 -5.75 4.15 -7.71
CA ALA A 83 -6.45 5.00 -6.75
C ALA A 83 -5.76 5.02 -5.38
N TYR A 84 -5.25 3.87 -4.92
CA TYR A 84 -4.53 3.78 -3.64
C TYR A 84 -3.18 4.48 -3.70
N LEU A 85 -2.47 4.38 -4.82
CA LEU A 85 -1.21 5.11 -4.99
C LEU A 85 -1.43 6.64 -5.09
N VAL A 86 -2.54 7.09 -5.70
CA VAL A 86 -2.96 8.51 -5.64
C VAL A 86 -3.20 8.94 -4.19
N LEU A 87 -3.95 8.16 -3.40
CA LEU A 87 -4.20 8.46 -1.99
C LEU A 87 -2.88 8.58 -1.20
N GLU A 88 -1.98 7.62 -1.37
CA GLU A 88 -0.66 7.65 -0.73
C GLU A 88 0.13 8.91 -1.11
N THR A 89 0.17 9.26 -2.39
CA THR A 89 0.81 10.50 -2.85
C THR A 89 0.18 11.75 -2.24
N LEU A 90 -1.16 11.81 -2.13
CA LEU A 90 -1.86 12.92 -1.48
C LEU A 90 -1.46 13.02 0.00
N TYR A 91 -1.48 11.92 0.75
CA TYR A 91 -1.09 11.95 2.16
C TYR A 91 0.37 12.36 2.36
N ASN A 92 1.28 11.92 1.48
CA ASN A 92 2.67 12.35 1.48
C ASN A 92 2.86 13.86 1.19
N LEU A 93 1.92 14.46 0.45
CA LEU A 93 1.83 15.91 0.23
C LEU A 93 1.18 16.68 1.39
N GLY A 94 0.74 15.99 2.45
CA GLY A 94 -0.06 16.59 3.53
C GLY A 94 -1.49 16.94 3.12
N LYS A 95 -1.97 16.34 2.02
CA LYS A 95 -3.34 16.46 1.50
C LYS A 95 -4.20 15.29 1.98
N ASP A 96 -5.50 15.33 1.69
CA ASP A 96 -6.43 14.24 1.96
C ASP A 96 -7.18 13.77 0.72
N GLU A 97 -8.03 12.76 0.89
CA GLU A 97 -8.80 12.15 -0.19
C GLU A 97 -9.83 13.10 -0.84
N ASN A 98 -10.05 14.31 -0.33
CA ASN A 98 -10.90 15.34 -0.93
C ASN A 98 -10.11 16.27 -1.87
N ASP A 99 -8.79 16.23 -1.84
CA ASP A 99 -7.91 17.08 -2.67
C ASP A 99 -7.68 16.53 -4.09
N PHE A 100 -8.49 15.56 -4.52
CA PHE A 100 -8.41 14.94 -5.84
C PHE A 100 -9.80 14.79 -6.46
N ASN A 101 -9.87 15.00 -7.77
CA ASN A 101 -11.11 14.94 -8.54
C ASN A 101 -11.42 13.48 -8.94
N TRP A 102 -11.89 12.69 -7.97
CA TRP A 102 -12.23 11.29 -8.20
C TRP A 102 -13.43 11.13 -9.15
N ILE A 103 -13.36 10.16 -10.06
CA ILE A 103 -14.53 9.66 -10.80
C ILE A 103 -15.35 8.78 -9.85
N THR A 104 -14.67 7.85 -9.19
CA THR A 104 -15.19 7.01 -8.12
C THR A 104 -14.29 7.20 -6.90
N LYS A 105 -14.82 7.83 -5.85
CA LYS A 105 -14.05 8.11 -4.63
C LYS A 105 -13.70 6.80 -3.91
N PRO A 106 -12.42 6.49 -3.66
CA PRO A 106 -12.04 5.29 -2.92
C PRO A 106 -12.52 5.37 -1.47
N LYS A 107 -12.92 4.22 -0.91
CA LYS A 107 -13.24 4.12 0.52
C LYS A 107 -11.94 4.15 1.32
N VAL A 108 -11.83 5.08 2.26
CA VAL A 108 -10.72 5.18 3.20
C VAL A 108 -11.18 4.63 4.54
N LEU A 109 -10.43 3.68 5.09
CA LEU A 109 -10.64 3.11 6.41
C LEU A 109 -9.73 3.84 7.41
N LEU A 110 -10.32 4.26 8.52
CA LEU A 110 -9.63 4.91 9.64
C LEU A 110 -9.61 3.97 10.86
N ASP A 111 -8.78 4.26 11.84
CA ASP A 111 -8.65 3.52 13.10
C ASP A 111 -9.82 3.82 14.08
N ASN A 112 -11.05 3.63 13.61
CA ASN A 112 -12.26 4.04 14.32
C ASN A 112 -13.27 2.89 14.53
N VAL A 113 -14.43 3.22 15.11
CA VAL A 113 -15.50 2.24 15.41
C VAL A 113 -16.03 1.54 14.16
N GLU A 114 -16.08 2.22 13.00
CA GLU A 114 -16.53 1.59 11.75
C GLU A 114 -15.59 0.46 11.34
N THR A 115 -14.27 0.70 11.41
CA THR A 115 -13.27 -0.35 11.17
C THR A 115 -13.38 -1.48 12.18
N ALA A 116 -13.58 -1.16 13.46
CA ALA A 116 -13.80 -2.18 14.48
C ALA A 116 -15.06 -3.02 14.16
N ASP A 117 -16.14 -2.44 13.62
CA ASP A 117 -17.33 -3.17 13.20
C ASP A 117 -17.03 -4.14 12.04
N ILE A 118 -16.21 -3.72 11.07
CA ILE A 118 -15.75 -4.59 9.98
C ILE A 118 -14.96 -5.77 10.56
N CYS A 119 -13.98 -5.52 11.44
CA CYS A 119 -13.21 -6.57 12.11
C CYS A 119 -14.11 -7.53 12.91
N TYR A 120 -15.12 -7.00 13.61
CA TYR A 120 -16.08 -7.82 14.35
C TYR A 120 -16.83 -8.81 13.44
N ASN A 121 -17.19 -8.36 12.24
CA ASN A 121 -17.86 -9.17 11.23
C ASN A 121 -16.91 -10.18 10.56
N LEU A 122 -15.65 -9.79 10.27
CA LEU A 122 -14.62 -10.70 9.76
C LEU A 122 -14.35 -11.88 10.70
N LEU A 123 -14.44 -11.66 12.01
CA LEU A 123 -14.26 -12.68 13.03
C LEU A 123 -15.54 -13.49 13.33
N LYS A 124 -16.68 -13.16 12.72
CA LYS A 124 -17.94 -13.88 12.94
C LYS A 124 -17.83 -15.31 12.40
N GLY A 125 -18.16 -16.28 13.24
CA GLY A 125 -18.13 -17.71 12.88
C GLY A 125 -16.73 -18.34 12.86
N LYS A 126 -15.67 -17.56 13.11
CA LYS A 126 -14.30 -18.09 13.23
C LYS A 126 -14.14 -18.78 14.59
N ARG A 127 -13.72 -20.05 14.58
CA ARG A 127 -13.52 -20.85 15.80
C ARG A 127 -12.22 -20.51 16.52
N LYS A 128 -11.16 -20.20 15.77
CA LYS A 128 -9.84 -19.84 16.30
C LYS A 128 -9.64 -18.31 16.25
N PRO A 129 -8.84 -17.74 17.18
CA PRO A 129 -8.30 -16.40 17.01
C PRO A 129 -7.56 -16.23 15.67
N ARG A 130 -7.44 -14.99 15.20
CA ARG A 130 -6.71 -14.59 14.00
C ARG A 130 -5.59 -13.63 14.39
N ALA A 131 -4.47 -13.66 13.68
CA ALA A 131 -3.43 -12.64 13.88
C ALA A 131 -3.93 -11.27 13.41
N ILE A 132 -3.44 -10.20 14.04
CA ILE A 132 -3.71 -8.81 13.61
C ILE A 132 -3.32 -8.62 12.15
N TYR A 133 -2.15 -9.11 11.74
CA TYR A 133 -1.67 -9.07 10.36
C TYR A 133 -2.70 -9.64 9.37
N ASP A 134 -3.28 -10.80 9.67
CA ASP A 134 -4.23 -11.41 8.74
C ASP A 134 -5.54 -10.60 8.67
N ILE A 135 -5.96 -9.97 9.77
CA ILE A 135 -7.16 -9.12 9.80
C ILE A 135 -6.88 -7.83 9.02
N HIS A 136 -5.70 -7.22 9.21
CA HIS A 136 -5.28 -6.03 8.46
C HIS A 136 -5.23 -6.31 6.95
N THR A 137 -4.68 -7.46 6.56
CA THR A 137 -4.68 -7.91 5.16
C THR A 137 -6.10 -8.06 4.60
N ASP A 138 -7.03 -8.64 5.36
CA ASP A 138 -8.44 -8.77 4.94
C ASP A 138 -9.12 -7.40 4.74
N LEU A 139 -8.67 -6.34 5.45
CA LEU A 139 -9.26 -5.00 5.36
C LEU A 139 -8.96 -4.30 4.02
N TYR A 140 -7.92 -4.71 3.28
CA TYR A 140 -7.67 -4.18 1.93
C TYR A 140 -8.83 -4.44 0.96
N GLY A 141 -9.65 -5.48 1.22
CA GLY A 141 -10.87 -5.76 0.47
C GLY A 141 -12.04 -4.81 0.78
N TYR A 142 -11.92 -3.95 1.81
CA TYR A 142 -12.96 -3.02 2.26
C TYR A 142 -12.60 -1.55 1.98
N GLY A 143 -11.33 -1.24 1.72
CA GLY A 143 -10.88 0.11 1.42
C GLY A 143 -9.39 0.31 1.66
N TYR A 144 -8.90 1.52 1.40
CA TYR A 144 -7.54 1.94 1.71
C TYR A 144 -7.38 2.11 3.22
N THR A 145 -6.47 1.37 3.85
CA THR A 145 -6.19 1.46 5.28
C THR A 145 -5.24 2.62 5.56
N LYS A 146 -5.73 3.67 6.26
CA LYS A 146 -4.90 4.82 6.68
C LYS A 146 -4.21 4.59 8.04
N PHE A 147 -4.03 3.33 8.40
CA PHE A 147 -3.53 2.88 9.69
C PHE A 147 -2.77 1.58 9.49
N ASN A 148 -1.79 1.32 10.35
CA ASN A 148 -0.98 0.11 10.29
C ASN A 148 -1.49 -0.97 11.26
N GLU A 149 -0.76 -2.07 11.38
CA GLU A 149 -1.06 -3.16 12.28
C GLU A 149 -1.01 -2.75 13.76
N ASP A 150 -0.14 -1.82 14.15
CA ASP A 150 -0.06 -1.30 15.52
C ASP A 150 -1.32 -0.51 15.91
N ASP A 151 -1.77 0.36 15.01
CA ASP A 151 -3.00 1.13 15.16
C ASP A 151 -4.21 0.19 15.26
N LEU A 152 -4.28 -0.82 14.39
CA LEU A 152 -5.34 -1.82 14.41
C LEU A 152 -5.32 -2.64 15.70
N TYR A 153 -4.14 -3.06 16.15
CA TYR A 153 -3.97 -3.75 17.43
C TYR A 153 -4.50 -2.90 18.58
N ASN A 154 -4.14 -1.62 18.64
CA ASN A 154 -4.59 -0.69 19.67
C ASN A 154 -6.11 -0.48 19.63
N LEU A 155 -6.68 -0.30 18.42
CA LEU A 155 -8.12 -0.19 18.21
C LEU A 155 -8.86 -1.40 18.79
N LEU A 156 -8.46 -2.61 18.38
CA LEU A 156 -9.14 -3.85 18.79
C LEU A 156 -8.90 -4.21 20.26
N LYS A 157 -7.72 -3.88 20.80
CA LYS A 157 -7.41 -4.07 22.23
C LYS A 157 -8.28 -3.19 23.13
N ASN A 158 -8.54 -1.96 22.71
CA ASN A 158 -9.33 -0.99 23.48
C ASN A 158 -10.84 -1.18 23.28
N ASP A 159 -11.27 -1.91 22.25
CA ASP A 159 -12.67 -2.23 22.03
C ASP A 159 -13.11 -3.45 22.88
N SER A 160 -14.06 -3.20 23.79
CA SER A 160 -14.58 -4.20 24.73
C SER A 160 -15.17 -5.45 24.07
N ARG A 161 -15.50 -5.42 22.77
CA ARG A 161 -16.09 -6.54 22.01
C ARG A 161 -15.07 -7.60 21.59
N PHE A 162 -13.78 -7.33 21.75
CA PHE A 162 -12.71 -8.25 21.37
C PHE A 162 -11.98 -8.80 22.59
N ILE A 163 -11.35 -9.97 22.40
CA ILE A 163 -10.35 -10.54 23.29
C ILE A 163 -9.06 -10.57 22.48
N VAL A 164 -8.08 -9.79 22.93
CA VAL A 164 -6.77 -9.70 22.31
C VAL A 164 -5.76 -10.39 23.21
N LYS A 165 -5.04 -11.37 22.66
CA LYS A 165 -3.89 -12.02 23.31
C LYS A 165 -2.64 -11.40 22.72
N LYS A 166 -1.92 -10.65 23.55
CA LYS A 166 -0.69 -9.97 23.17
C LYS A 166 0.41 -10.98 22.81
N ASP A 167 1.13 -10.67 21.75
CA ASP A 167 2.43 -11.23 21.38
C ASP A 167 3.53 -10.15 21.54
N ASP A 168 4.80 -10.49 21.36
CA ASP A 168 5.90 -9.52 21.39
C ASP A 168 5.78 -8.54 20.21
N SER A 169 5.29 -9.04 19.09
CA SER A 169 4.94 -8.29 17.88
C SER A 169 3.43 -7.99 17.83
N PRO A 170 2.98 -6.72 17.78
CA PRO A 170 1.56 -6.36 17.66
C PRO A 170 0.84 -7.05 16.48
N GLU A 171 1.51 -7.17 15.34
CA GLU A 171 1.03 -7.83 14.13
C GLU A 171 0.77 -9.34 14.31
N LEU A 172 1.52 -9.98 15.22
CA LEU A 172 1.37 -11.41 15.58
C LEU A 172 0.38 -11.63 16.73
N SER A 173 -0.09 -10.56 17.37
CA SER A 173 -1.08 -10.67 18.44
C SER A 173 -2.38 -11.27 17.92
N GLU A 174 -3.00 -12.14 18.71
CA GLU A 174 -4.18 -12.89 18.29
C GLU A 174 -5.47 -12.23 18.79
N VAL A 175 -6.45 -12.05 17.91
CA VAL A 175 -7.75 -11.49 18.23
C VAL A 175 -8.85 -12.51 18.00
N LYS A 176 -9.79 -12.57 18.95
CA LYS A 176 -11.10 -13.20 18.75
C LYS A 176 -12.22 -12.29 19.21
N ARG A 177 -13.39 -12.50 18.60
CA ARG A 177 -14.64 -11.84 18.97
C ARG A 177 -15.16 -12.37 20.32
N LYS A 178 -15.65 -11.48 21.19
CA LYS A 178 -16.44 -11.91 22.36
C LYS A 178 -17.83 -12.40 21.91
N PRO A 179 -18.34 -13.52 22.44
CA PRO A 179 -19.73 -13.88 22.28
C PRO A 179 -20.62 -12.75 22.80
N ARG A 180 -21.70 -12.43 22.08
CA ARG A 180 -22.77 -11.62 22.69
C ARG A 180 -23.36 -12.47 23.82
N ARG A 181 -23.41 -11.91 25.03
CA ARG A 181 -24.14 -12.48 26.16
C ARG A 181 -25.63 -12.44 25.87
#